data_AF-A0A7Y8LIW8-F1
#
_entry.id   AF-A0A7Y8LIW8-F1
#
_cell.length_a   1.000
_cell.length_b   1.000
_cell.length_c   1.000
_cell.angle_alpha   90.00
_cell.angle_beta   90.00
_cell.angle_gamma   90.00
#
_symmetry.space_group_name_H-M   'P 1'
#
loop_
_entity.id
_entity.type
_entity.pdbx_description
1 polymer ?
#
loop_
_entity_poly.entity_id
_entity_poly.type
_entity_poly.pdbx_seq_one_letter_code
_entity_poly.pdbx_strand_id
1 'polypeptide(L)'
;MKFLAILLRYFSIAFSLLSGLFMTGVALVLLISGATNFRLEMVPFWKGNAALYAVLVLGLCGILSAVLAFLKKLRVLLVVFSIVLAGFMIYGFFVSPVYRFSGAAEAKSMAWLTFGAVGAFFGSLMQFEKPRRG
;
A
#
# COMPACT_ATOMS: atom_id res chain seq x y z
N MET A 1 18.59 -19.89 -2.47
CA MET A 1 17.96 -18.74 -1.77
C MET A 1 17.94 -17.41 -2.55
N LYS A 2 18.63 -17.26 -3.69
CA LYS A 2 18.66 -15.98 -4.45
C LYS A 2 17.37 -15.68 -5.25
N PHE A 3 16.70 -16.70 -5.78
CA PHE A 3 15.51 -16.54 -6.63
C PHE A 3 14.30 -15.99 -5.85
N LEU A 4 14.07 -16.52 -4.64
CA LEU A 4 12.97 -16.10 -3.78
C LEU A 4 13.13 -14.63 -3.33
N ALA A 5 14.36 -14.23 -3.00
CA ALA A 5 14.68 -12.83 -2.67
C ALA A 5 14.46 -11.88 -3.86
N ILE A 6 14.84 -12.29 -5.09
CA ILE A 6 14.58 -11.51 -6.31
C ILE A 6 13.07 -11.41 -6.58
N LEU A 7 12.34 -12.52 -6.48
CA LEU A 7 10.89 -12.54 -6.68
C LEU A 7 10.18 -11.61 -5.70
N LEU A 8 10.49 -11.71 -4.40
CA LEU A 8 9.95 -10.82 -3.37
C LEU A 8 10.29 -9.34 -3.64
N ARG A 9 11.47 -9.09 -4.20
CA ARG A 9 11.93 -7.74 -4.57
C ARG A 9 11.03 -7.10 -5.63
N TYR A 10 10.77 -7.83 -6.72
CA TYR A 10 9.92 -7.38 -7.82
C TYR A 10 8.46 -7.33 -7.38
N PHE A 11 8.01 -8.31 -6.59
CA PHE A 11 6.68 -8.33 -6.01
C PHE A 11 6.42 -7.09 -5.16
N SER A 12 7.35 -6.72 -4.28
CA SER A 12 7.24 -5.53 -3.43
C SER A 12 7.13 -4.22 -4.23
N ILE A 13 7.90 -4.09 -5.33
CA ILE A 13 7.81 -2.94 -6.25
C ILE A 13 6.47 -2.93 -6.98
N ALA A 14 6.07 -4.06 -7.57
CA ALA A 14 4.82 -4.18 -8.32
C ALA A 14 3.60 -3.92 -7.42
N PHE A 15 3.61 -4.47 -6.20
CA PHE A 15 2.54 -4.28 -5.23
C PHE A 15 2.44 -2.82 -4.77
N SER A 16 3.57 -2.17 -4.47
CA SER A 16 3.60 -0.75 -4.08
C SER A 16 3.15 0.17 -5.23
N LEU A 17 3.56 -0.14 -6.46
CA LEU A 17 3.14 0.59 -7.64
C LEU A 17 1.64 0.44 -7.89
N LEU A 18 1.12 -0.80 -7.89
CA LEU A 18 -0.30 -1.09 -8.12
C LEU A 18 -1.18 -0.49 -7.04
N SER A 19 -0.82 -0.63 -5.76
CA SER A 19 -1.55 -0.02 -4.66
C SER A 19 -1.51 1.51 -4.72
N GLY A 20 -0.36 2.10 -5.05
CA GLY A 20 -0.23 3.54 -5.27
C GLY A 20 -1.09 4.04 -6.43
N LEU A 21 -1.08 3.34 -7.56
CA LEU A 21 -1.92 3.65 -8.73
C LEU A 21 -3.41 3.54 -8.39
N PHE A 22 -3.79 2.49 -7.67
CA PHE A 22 -5.17 2.27 -7.26
C PHE A 22 -5.67 3.38 -6.33
N MET A 23 -4.90 3.71 -5.28
CA MET A 23 -5.25 4.81 -4.35
C MET A 23 -5.33 6.15 -5.08
N THR A 24 -4.38 6.44 -5.97
CA THR A 24 -4.36 7.68 -6.76
C THR A 24 -5.55 7.74 -7.72
N GLY A 25 -5.85 6.63 -8.40
CA GLY A 25 -6.97 6.53 -9.34
C GLY A 25 -8.32 6.73 -8.65
N VAL A 26 -8.54 6.06 -7.52
CA VAL A 26 -9.74 6.26 -6.70
C VAL A 26 -9.85 7.72 -6.25
N ALA A 27 -8.78 8.31 -5.73
CA ALA A 27 -8.80 9.70 -5.29
C ALA A 27 -9.09 10.68 -6.44
N LEU A 28 -8.50 10.48 -7.62
CA LEU A 28 -8.74 11.31 -8.80
C LEU A 28 -10.18 11.20 -9.29
N VAL A 29 -10.74 9.99 -9.36
CA VAL A 29 -12.15 9.78 -9.73
C VAL A 29 -13.06 10.54 -8.75
N LEU A 30 -12.79 10.45 -7.45
CA LEU A 30 -13.56 11.14 -6.43
C LEU A 30 -13.47 12.67 -6.51
N LEU A 31 -12.29 13.19 -6.86
CA LEU A 31 -12.12 14.63 -7.12
C LEU A 31 -12.91 15.09 -8.34
N ILE A 32 -12.83 14.35 -9.44
CA ILE A 32 -13.52 14.67 -10.70
C ILE A 32 -15.04 14.58 -10.50
N SER A 33 -15.52 13.60 -9.73
CA SER A 33 -16.94 13.47 -9.39
C SER A 33 -17.46 14.54 -8.42
N GLY A 34 -16.60 15.39 -7.85
CA GLY A 34 -17.02 16.46 -6.94
C GLY A 34 -17.63 15.96 -5.63
N ALA A 35 -17.35 14.71 -5.23
CA ALA A 35 -17.93 14.09 -4.05
C ALA A 35 -17.26 14.63 -2.77
N THR A 36 -17.78 15.74 -2.23
CA THR A 36 -17.20 16.46 -1.07
C THR A 36 -17.43 15.80 0.29
N ASN A 37 -18.29 14.78 0.37
CA ASN A 37 -18.63 14.07 1.61
C ASN A 37 -18.14 12.62 1.64
N PHE A 38 -16.94 12.35 1.09
CA PHE A 38 -16.35 11.02 1.19
C PHE A 38 -15.86 10.74 2.61
N ARG A 39 -16.39 9.67 3.21
CA ARG A 39 -15.88 9.08 4.45
C ARG A 39 -15.07 7.85 4.07
N LEU A 40 -13.76 8.05 3.91
CA LEU A 40 -12.82 6.93 3.80
C LEU A 40 -12.57 6.41 5.20
N GLU A 41 -13.43 5.49 5.65
CA GLU A 41 -13.40 4.94 7.01
C GLU A 41 -12.14 4.11 7.32
N MET A 42 -11.32 3.81 6.30
CA MET A 42 -9.97 3.26 6.46
C MET A 42 -8.97 4.29 7.01
N VAL A 43 -9.28 5.59 6.99
CA VAL A 43 -8.40 6.66 7.49
C VAL A 43 -9.06 7.32 8.71
N PRO A 44 -8.82 6.82 9.94
CA PRO A 44 -9.56 7.26 11.13
C PRO A 44 -9.29 8.72 11.52
N PHE A 45 -8.15 9.26 11.11
CA PHE A 45 -7.68 10.58 11.55
C PHE A 45 -8.18 11.74 10.67
N TRP A 46 -8.67 11.49 9.45
CA TRP A 46 -9.01 12.53 8.47
C TRP A 46 -10.42 12.30 7.93
N LYS A 47 -11.23 13.36 7.80
CA LYS A 47 -12.61 13.30 7.28
C LYS A 47 -12.80 14.22 6.07
N GLY A 48 -13.73 13.87 5.17
CA GLY A 48 -14.10 14.68 4.02
C GLY A 48 -12.94 14.91 3.05
N ASN A 49 -12.84 16.12 2.47
CA ASN A 49 -11.80 16.47 1.50
C ASN A 49 -10.37 16.20 2.00
N ALA A 50 -10.11 16.35 3.31
CA ALA A 50 -8.78 16.15 3.87
C ALA A 50 -8.34 14.67 3.79
N ALA A 51 -9.28 13.72 3.94
CA ALA A 51 -9.02 12.29 3.75
C ALA A 51 -8.73 11.97 2.28
N LEU A 52 -9.45 12.63 1.37
CA LEU A 52 -9.24 12.46 -0.07
C LEU A 52 -7.82 12.89 -0.45
N TYR A 53 -7.41 14.11 -0.09
CA TYR A 53 -6.05 14.59 -0.37
C TYR A 53 -4.99 13.71 0.31
N ALA A 54 -5.23 13.22 1.52
CA ALA A 54 -4.31 12.30 2.19
C ALA A 54 -4.15 10.98 1.41
N VAL A 55 -5.23 10.40 0.90
CA VAL A 55 -5.18 9.18 0.06
C VAL A 55 -4.51 9.44 -1.29
N LEU A 56 -4.72 10.62 -1.88
CA LEU A 56 -4.04 11.03 -3.11
C LEU A 56 -2.53 11.17 -2.89
N VAL A 57 -2.11 11.85 -1.80
CA VAL A 57 -0.70 11.98 -1.43
C VAL A 57 -0.09 10.61 -1.11
N LEU A 58 -0.79 9.76 -0.36
CA LEU A 58 -0.34 8.39 -0.09
C LEU A 58 -0.18 7.58 -1.38
N GLY A 59 -1.14 7.67 -2.31
CA GLY A 59 -1.07 7.00 -3.61
C GLY A 59 0.13 7.45 -4.43
N LEU A 60 0.37 8.76 -4.50
CA LEU A 60 1.53 9.36 -5.17
C LEU A 60 2.84 8.94 -4.49
N CYS A 61 2.89 8.91 -3.16
CA CYS A 61 4.03 8.40 -2.40
C CYS A 61 4.30 6.93 -2.70
N GLY A 62 3.25 6.11 -2.87
CA GLY A 62 3.35 4.72 -3.31
C GLY A 62 4.01 4.57 -4.67
N ILE A 63 3.53 5.34 -5.66
CA ILE A 63 4.10 5.37 -7.02
C ILE A 63 5.56 5.85 -6.98
N LEU A 64 5.82 6.97 -6.28
CA LEU A 64 7.17 7.50 -6.11
C LEU A 64 8.09 6.47 -5.46
N SER A 65 7.67 5.83 -4.37
CA SER A 65 8.48 4.83 -3.68
C SER A 65 8.82 3.63 -4.58
N ALA A 66 7.88 3.17 -5.42
CA ALA A 66 8.11 2.11 -6.39
C ALA A 66 9.10 2.53 -7.49
N VAL A 67 8.96 3.73 -8.05
CA VAL A 67 9.86 4.29 -9.07
C VAL A 67 11.27 4.49 -8.50
N LEU A 68 11.40 5.04 -7.29
CA LEU A 68 12.69 5.26 -6.64
C LEU A 68 13.37 3.95 -6.22
N ALA A 69 12.60 2.92 -5.86
CA ALA A 69 13.13 1.58 -5.61
C ALA A 69 13.60 0.91 -6.90
N PHE A 70 12.89 1.12 -8.02
CA PHE A 70 13.34 0.68 -9.35
C PHE A 70 14.66 1.35 -9.75
N LEU A 71 14.81 2.65 -9.48
CA LEU A 71 16.05 3.41 -9.68
C LEU A 71 17.16 3.06 -8.65
N LYS A 72 16.92 2.11 -7.74
CA LYS A 72 17.83 1.68 -6.65
C LYS A 72 18.31 2.80 -5.70
N LYS A 73 17.71 4.01 -5.76
CA LYS A 73 18.21 5.22 -5.09
C LYS A 73 17.68 5.39 -3.67
N LEU A 74 16.41 5.08 -3.43
CA LEU A 74 15.73 5.31 -2.14
C LEU A 74 14.87 4.10 -1.73
N ARG A 75 15.56 2.99 -1.41
CA ARG A 75 14.92 1.73 -0.99
C ARG A 75 14.17 1.85 0.34
N VAL A 76 14.60 2.77 1.21
CA VAL A 76 13.97 3.04 2.52
C VAL A 76 12.54 3.53 2.33
N LEU A 77 12.27 4.33 1.30
CA LEU A 77 10.95 4.92 1.08
C LEU A 77 9.90 3.85 0.78
N LEU A 78 10.29 2.79 0.08
CA LEU A 78 9.42 1.66 -0.21
C LEU A 78 9.10 0.85 1.06
N VAL A 79 10.09 0.68 1.95
CA VAL A 79 9.87 0.02 3.25
C VAL A 79 8.87 0.81 4.09
N VAL A 80 9.09 2.13 4.22
CA VAL A 80 8.19 3.01 4.98
C VAL A 80 6.78 2.95 4.39
N PHE A 81 6.64 3.07 3.07
CA PHE A 81 5.35 2.96 2.40
C PHE A 81 4.67 1.60 2.64
N SER A 82 5.42 0.49 2.54
CA SER A 82 4.88 -0.86 2.76
C SER A 82 4.41 -1.07 4.20
N ILE A 83 5.15 -0.55 5.19
CA ILE A 83 4.72 -0.57 6.61
C ILE A 83 3.42 0.22 6.79
N VAL A 84 3.40 1.45 6.25
CA VAL A 84 2.24 2.34 6.37
C VAL A 84 1.02 1.70 5.72
N LEU A 85 1.17 1.13 4.53
CA LEU A 85 0.11 0.44 3.80
C LEU A 85 -0.40 -0.79 4.57
N ALA A 86 0.51 -1.63 5.09
CA ALA A 86 0.14 -2.78 5.91
C ALA A 86 -0.59 -2.34 7.19
N GLY A 87 -0.12 -1.29 7.85
CA GLY A 87 -0.76 -0.70 9.02
C GLY A 87 -2.17 -0.20 8.72
N PHE A 88 -2.35 0.54 7.61
CA PHE A 88 -3.66 1.00 7.16
C PHE A 88 -4.60 -0.13 6.77
N MET A 89 -4.10 -1.22 6.18
CA MET A 89 -4.93 -2.40 5.85
C MET A 89 -5.35 -3.15 7.11
N ILE A 90 -4.43 -3.39 8.04
CA ILE A 90 -4.76 -4.05 9.31
C ILE A 90 -5.75 -3.19 10.10
N TYR A 91 -5.49 -1.89 10.20
CA TYR A 91 -6.39 -0.99 10.89
C TYR A 91 -7.76 -0.88 10.20
N GLY A 92 -7.76 -0.68 8.88
CA GLY A 92 -8.98 -0.48 8.09
C GLY A 92 -9.89 -1.71 8.04
N PHE A 93 -9.32 -2.92 7.94
CA PHE A 93 -10.09 -4.16 7.80
C PHE A 93 -10.39 -4.87 9.11
N PHE A 94 -9.48 -4.82 10.10
CA PHE A 94 -9.61 -5.61 11.33
C PHE A 94 -9.89 -4.78 12.58
N VAL A 95 -9.43 -3.52 12.64
CA VAL A 95 -9.58 -2.67 13.83
C VAL A 95 -10.78 -1.71 13.69
N SER A 96 -11.09 -1.26 12.47
CA SER A 96 -12.22 -0.37 12.24
C SER A 96 -13.55 -1.09 12.52
N PRO A 97 -14.36 -0.62 13.48
CA PRO A 97 -15.62 -1.26 13.86
C PRO A 97 -16.73 -1.09 12.80
N VAL A 98 -16.46 -0.34 11.72
CA VAL A 98 -17.44 -0.05 10.67
C VAL A 98 -17.32 -1.01 9.48
N TYR A 99 -16.16 -1.63 9.28
CA TYR A 99 -15.97 -2.59 8.19
C TYR A 99 -16.54 -3.96 8.58
N ARG A 100 -17.81 -4.18 8.27
CA ARG A 100 -18.47 -5.49 8.44
C ARG A 100 -18.29 -6.30 7.16
N PHE A 101 -17.54 -7.40 7.26
CA PHE A 101 -17.43 -8.37 6.17
C PHE A 101 -18.83 -8.89 5.84
N SER A 102 -19.27 -8.69 4.59
CA SER A 102 -20.58 -9.15 4.10
C SER A 102 -20.64 -10.68 3.98
N GLY A 103 -19.48 -11.34 3.91
CA GLY A 103 -19.37 -12.80 3.96
C GLY A 103 -17.94 -13.33 4.12
N ALA A 104 -17.82 -14.64 4.38
CA ALA A 104 -16.53 -15.32 4.59
C ALA A 104 -15.58 -15.22 3.38
N ALA A 105 -16.13 -15.05 2.17
CA ALA A 105 -15.35 -14.86 0.94
C ALA A 105 -14.63 -13.50 0.90
N GLU A 106 -15.30 -12.42 1.33
CA GLU A 106 -14.67 -11.09 1.39
C GLU A 106 -13.58 -11.04 2.46
N ALA A 107 -13.85 -11.60 3.65
CA ALA A 107 -12.86 -11.67 4.72
C ALA A 107 -11.59 -12.41 4.26
N LYS A 108 -11.75 -13.51 3.51
CA LYS A 108 -10.63 -14.28 2.96
C LYS A 108 -9.85 -13.44 1.93
N SER A 109 -10.52 -12.77 1.00
CA SER A 109 -9.87 -11.92 0.00
C SER A 109 -9.09 -10.77 0.65
N MET A 110 -9.68 -10.10 1.63
CA MET A 110 -9.02 -9.01 2.40
C MET A 110 -7.82 -9.53 3.22
N ALA A 111 -7.93 -10.73 3.79
CA ALA A 111 -6.83 -11.37 4.49
C ALA A 111 -5.66 -11.68 3.55
N TRP A 112 -5.94 -12.23 2.36
CA TRP A 112 -4.91 -12.46 1.33
C TRP A 112 -4.25 -11.17 0.86
N LEU A 113 -5.02 -10.10 0.70
CA LEU A 113 -4.51 -8.78 0.32
C LEU A 113 -3.59 -8.20 1.40
N THR A 114 -3.99 -8.32 2.67
CA THR A 114 -3.19 -7.91 3.83
C THR A 114 -1.91 -8.76 3.93
N PHE A 115 -2.01 -10.06 3.67
CA PHE A 115 -0.85 -10.95 3.60
C PHE A 115 0.09 -10.55 2.46
N GLY A 116 -0.45 -10.12 1.32
CA GLY A 116 0.30 -9.54 0.21
C GLY A 116 1.04 -8.25 0.60
N ALA A 117 0.43 -7.37 1.39
CA ALA A 117 1.08 -6.16 1.91
C ALA A 117 2.21 -6.48 2.90
N VAL A 118 2.01 -7.45 3.78
CA VAL A 118 3.06 -7.95 4.68
C VAL A 118 4.19 -8.62 3.88
N GLY A 119 3.85 -9.38 2.84
CA GLY A 119 4.81 -9.96 1.90
C GLY A 119 5.60 -8.88 1.15
N ALA A 120 4.95 -7.79 0.73
CA ALA A 120 5.60 -6.64 0.11
C ALA A 120 6.54 -5.93 1.10
N PHE A 121 6.17 -5.86 2.39
CA PHE A 121 7.07 -5.37 3.43
C PHE A 121 8.32 -6.24 3.59
N PHE A 122 8.17 -7.57 3.71
CA PHE A 122 9.33 -8.47 3.76
C PHE A 122 10.17 -8.41 2.47
N GLY A 123 9.54 -8.29 1.31
CA GLY A 123 10.24 -8.11 0.04
C GLY A 123 10.97 -6.77 -0.08
N SER A 124 10.47 -5.72 0.57
CA SER A 124 11.15 -4.43 0.68
C SER A 124 12.39 -4.51 1.57
N LEU A 125 12.35 -5.30 2.66
CA LEU A 125 13.50 -5.53 3.54
C LEU A 125 14.60 -6.33 2.84
N MET A 126 14.23 -7.32 2.01
CA MET A 126 15.20 -8.06 1.19
C MET A 126 15.90 -7.18 0.13
N GLN A 127 15.41 -5.97 -0.16
CA GLN A 127 16.15 -5.01 -0.99
C GLN A 127 17.43 -4.48 -0.32
N PHE A 128 17.55 -4.61 1.01
CA PHE A 128 18.73 -4.21 1.78
C PHE A 128 19.78 -5.30 1.90
N GLU A 129 19.48 -6.54 1.49
CA GLU A 129 20.52 -7.55 1.33
C GLU A 129 21.46 -7.11 0.23
N LYS A 130 22.57 -6.53 0.70
CA LYS A 130 23.76 -6.14 -0.03
C LYS A 130 24.10 -7.29 -0.97
N PRO A 131 24.30 -7.06 -2.28
CA PRO A 131 24.97 -8.07 -3.06
C PRO A 131 26.34 -8.23 -2.39
N ARG A 132 26.55 -9.35 -1.70
CA ARG A 132 27.89 -9.77 -1.29
C ARG A 132 28.66 -9.86 -2.60
N ARG A 133 29.41 -8.80 -2.90
CA ARG A 133 30.48 -8.80 -3.91
C ARG A 133 31.41 -9.93 -3.49
N GLY A 134 31.34 -11.04 -4.22
CA GLY A 134 32.44 -11.97 -4.38
C GLY A 134 33.17 -11.58 -5.63
#